data_AF-A0A918EP29-F1
#
_entry.id   AF-A0A918EP29-F1
#
_cell.length_a   1.000
_cell.length_b   1.000
_cell.length_c   1.000
_cell.angle_alpha   90.00
_cell.angle_beta   90.00
_cell.angle_gamma   90.00
#
_symmetry.space_group_name_H-M   'P 1'
#
loop_
_entity.id
_entity.type
_entity.pdbx_description
1 polymer ?
#
loop_
_entity_poly.entity_id
_entity_poly.type
_entity_poly.pdbx_seq_one_letter_code
_entity_poly.pdbx_strand_id
1 'polypeptide(L)'
;MAGGAAVSDIPHEYAGADLLALPEKARQQQRVAKKMLAAQFEDQTPADARLLTKAVASAHLVGILRPETIQVSRYQDGERTVVDVPVLEAFLADKTSASDRTRVAELVHRSMAKPVVLFAHMPDGITALSLALSHVSRTDPTRSTSVIDAHVMVPTKGIEPGALHLDRLDRTDMWALYRDLVRTAAADGRPAGTALRAADAVALRRRLTDLESELITVVRDAKRARNQQQRIDLNMAARTLRTQIGHVRGTLYSADGDHDTA
;
A
#
# COMPACT_ATOMS: atom_id res chain seq x y z
N MET A 1 2.28 39.08 -24.63
CA MET A 1 3.50 38.44 -25.16
C MET A 1 4.17 37.68 -24.03
N ALA A 2 3.96 36.36 -24.04
CA ALA A 2 4.83 35.27 -23.58
C ALA A 2 5.43 35.33 -22.15
N GLY A 3 5.34 34.29 -21.32
CA GLY A 3 4.78 32.96 -21.49
C GLY A 3 4.67 32.29 -20.13
N GLY A 4 3.58 31.55 -19.93
CA GLY A 4 3.41 30.67 -18.78
C GLY A 4 4.50 29.60 -18.83
N ALA A 5 5.24 29.47 -17.74
CA ALA A 5 6.14 28.34 -17.53
C ALA A 5 5.28 27.07 -17.56
N ALA A 6 5.40 26.33 -18.65
CA ALA A 6 4.87 24.99 -18.77
C ALA A 6 5.45 24.16 -17.64
N VAL A 7 4.58 23.55 -16.84
CA VAL A 7 4.90 22.36 -16.05
C VAL A 7 5.13 21.25 -17.08
N SER A 8 6.31 21.26 -17.69
CA SER A 8 6.77 20.30 -18.69
C SER A 8 8.14 19.84 -18.22
N ASP A 9 8.13 18.78 -17.41
CA ASP A 9 9.07 17.68 -17.52
C ASP A 9 8.61 16.59 -16.54
N ILE A 10 7.79 15.65 -17.03
CA ILE A 10 7.72 14.31 -16.44
C ILE A 10 8.37 13.37 -17.43
N PRO A 11 9.67 13.05 -17.24
CA PRO A 11 10.22 11.81 -17.75
C PRO A 11 10.82 10.99 -16.60
N HIS A 12 10.00 10.12 -16.02
CA HIS A 12 10.44 8.91 -15.33
C HIS A 12 9.47 7.82 -15.80
N GLU A 13 9.90 6.94 -16.70
CA GLU A 13 9.08 5.80 -17.14
C GLU A 13 8.68 4.97 -15.91
N TYR A 14 7.47 5.25 -15.41
CA TYR A 14 6.64 4.43 -14.52
C TYR A 14 7.41 3.60 -13.49
N ALA A 15 7.87 4.27 -12.43
CA ALA A 15 8.50 3.61 -11.27
C ALA A 15 7.64 2.44 -10.75
N GLY A 16 6.31 2.57 -10.83
CA GLY A 16 5.41 1.48 -10.48
C GLY A 16 5.37 0.32 -11.49
N ALA A 17 5.45 0.61 -12.79
CA ALA A 17 5.46 -0.43 -13.81
C ALA A 17 6.75 -1.26 -13.77
N ASP A 18 7.88 -0.59 -13.52
CA ASP A 18 9.18 -1.26 -13.44
C ASP A 18 9.34 -2.04 -12.14
N LEU A 19 8.83 -1.52 -11.01
CA LEU A 19 8.86 -2.25 -9.73
C LEU A 19 8.10 -3.59 -9.79
N LEU A 20 7.05 -3.66 -10.62
CA LEU A 20 6.28 -4.87 -10.86
C LEU A 20 6.79 -5.70 -12.04
N ALA A 21 7.79 -5.23 -12.78
CA ALA A 21 8.20 -5.78 -14.08
C ALA A 21 7.00 -6.02 -15.02
N LEU A 22 6.15 -4.98 -15.19
CA LEU A 22 4.94 -5.11 -16.00
C LEU A 22 5.29 -5.49 -17.45
N PRO A 23 4.67 -6.55 -17.99
CA PRO A 23 4.84 -6.89 -19.39
C PRO A 23 4.24 -5.78 -20.27
N GLU A 24 4.83 -5.56 -21.44
CA GLU A 24 4.42 -4.50 -22.37
C GLU A 24 2.92 -4.51 -22.66
N LYS A 25 2.33 -5.70 -22.84
CA LYS A 25 0.88 -5.88 -23.09
C LYS A 25 -0.02 -5.41 -21.94
N ALA A 26 0.50 -5.32 -20.71
CA ALA A 26 -0.23 -4.82 -19.55
C ALA A 26 -0.02 -3.30 -19.33
N ARG A 27 1.02 -2.71 -19.92
CA ARG A 27 1.34 -1.28 -19.76
C ARG A 27 0.27 -0.42 -20.44
N GLN A 28 -0.11 0.66 -19.78
CA GLN A 28 -1.00 1.69 -20.30
C GLN A 28 -0.46 3.06 -19.88
N GLN A 29 -0.93 4.12 -20.53
CA GLN A 29 -0.53 5.48 -20.18
C GLN A 29 -1.73 6.39 -20.33
N GLN A 30 -2.62 6.38 -19.34
CA GLN A 30 -3.86 7.15 -19.38
C GLN A 30 -4.00 8.02 -18.13
N ARG A 31 -4.33 9.29 -18.32
CA ARG A 31 -4.65 10.18 -17.20
C ARG A 31 -5.98 9.76 -16.57
N VAL A 32 -6.00 9.64 -15.24
CA VAL A 32 -7.22 9.42 -14.47
C VAL A 32 -7.73 10.76 -13.96
N ALA A 33 -8.97 11.10 -14.31
CA ALA A 33 -9.58 12.33 -13.82
C ALA A 33 -9.87 12.21 -12.33
N LYS A 34 -9.54 13.23 -11.53
CA LYS A 34 -9.84 13.26 -10.07
C LYS A 34 -11.32 13.01 -9.78
N LYS A 35 -12.19 13.52 -10.67
CA LYS A 35 -13.64 13.30 -10.60
C LYS A 35 -14.00 11.82 -10.63
N MET A 36 -13.29 10.97 -11.38
CA MET A 36 -13.56 9.54 -11.41
C MET A 36 -13.33 8.88 -10.05
N LEU A 37 -12.29 9.31 -9.32
CA LEU A 37 -11.99 8.80 -7.98
C LEU A 37 -12.97 9.34 -6.94
N ALA A 38 -13.37 10.60 -7.07
CA ALA A 38 -14.24 11.28 -6.11
C ALA A 38 -15.74 10.96 -6.29
N ALA A 39 -16.18 10.61 -7.49
CA ALA A 39 -17.59 10.47 -7.86
C ALA A 39 -18.37 9.53 -6.91
N GLN A 40 -17.75 8.42 -6.50
CA GLN A 40 -18.39 7.43 -5.62
C GLN A 40 -18.71 7.97 -4.21
N PHE A 41 -18.09 9.09 -3.83
CA PHE A 41 -18.21 9.67 -2.49
C PHE A 41 -19.03 10.96 -2.47
N GLU A 42 -19.36 11.55 -3.63
CA GLU A 42 -19.99 12.88 -3.73
C GLU A 42 -21.31 12.95 -2.94
N ASP A 43 -22.15 11.91 -3.01
CA ASP A 43 -23.47 11.89 -2.38
C ASP A 43 -23.44 11.36 -0.94
N GLN A 44 -22.62 10.35 -0.65
CA GLN A 44 -22.63 9.66 0.66
C GLN A 44 -21.63 10.27 1.65
N THR A 45 -20.47 10.70 1.17
CA THR A 45 -19.37 11.21 1.99
C THR A 45 -18.68 12.41 1.31
N PRO A 46 -19.36 13.56 1.19
CA PRO A 46 -18.83 14.71 0.45
C PRO A 46 -17.47 15.22 0.94
N ALA A 47 -17.16 15.01 2.23
CA ALA A 47 -15.87 15.32 2.81
C ALA A 47 -14.73 14.46 2.22
N ASP A 48 -14.97 13.17 1.99
CA ASP A 48 -14.03 12.25 1.37
C ASP A 48 -13.81 12.62 -0.12
N ALA A 49 -14.88 12.96 -0.85
CA ALA A 49 -14.79 13.47 -2.23
C ALA A 49 -13.94 14.76 -2.33
N ARG A 50 -14.13 15.69 -1.39
CA ARG A 50 -13.34 16.92 -1.30
C ARG A 50 -11.88 16.63 -0.96
N LEU A 51 -11.62 15.69 -0.05
CA LEU A 51 -10.27 15.28 0.31
C LEU A 51 -9.53 14.72 -0.90
N LEU A 52 -10.13 13.77 -1.65
CA LEU A 52 -9.54 13.23 -2.88
C LEU A 52 -9.22 14.34 -3.89
N THR A 53 -10.17 15.24 -4.14
CA THR A 53 -10.01 16.33 -5.10
C THR A 53 -8.88 17.30 -4.73
N LYS A 54 -8.73 17.58 -3.43
CA LYS A 54 -7.71 18.49 -2.89
C LYS A 54 -6.33 17.83 -2.82
N ALA A 55 -6.26 16.60 -2.33
CA ALA A 55 -5.00 15.93 -2.00
C ALA A 55 -4.35 15.27 -3.21
N VAL A 56 -5.13 14.75 -4.17
CA VAL A 56 -4.57 14.18 -5.41
C VAL A 56 -4.28 15.33 -6.37
N ALA A 57 -3.02 15.59 -6.70
CA ALA A 57 -2.62 16.59 -7.69
C ALA A 57 -2.85 16.09 -9.12
N SER A 58 -2.43 14.85 -9.40
CA SER A 58 -2.68 14.14 -10.65
C SER A 58 -2.71 12.63 -10.39
N ALA A 59 -3.33 11.87 -11.30
CA ALA A 59 -3.34 10.42 -11.25
C ALA A 59 -3.24 9.83 -12.67
N HIS A 60 -2.54 8.72 -12.81
CA HIS A 60 -2.31 8.03 -14.07
C HIS A 60 -2.55 6.53 -13.89
N LEU A 61 -3.18 5.93 -14.89
CA LEU A 61 -3.25 4.50 -15.08
C LEU A 61 -2.03 4.10 -15.91
N VAL A 62 -1.14 3.34 -15.29
CA VAL A 62 0.16 2.94 -15.87
C VAL A 62 0.15 1.48 -16.33
N GLY A 63 -0.87 0.72 -15.94
CA GLY A 63 -1.13 -0.61 -16.46
C GLY A 63 -2.43 -1.21 -15.96
N ILE A 64 -2.88 -2.26 -16.64
CA ILE A 64 -3.98 -3.11 -16.16
C ILE A 64 -3.52 -4.56 -16.27
N LEU A 65 -3.43 -5.23 -15.12
CA LEU A 65 -3.18 -6.67 -15.06
C LEU A 65 -4.47 -7.36 -15.46
N ARG A 66 -4.44 -8.17 -16.51
CA ARG A 66 -5.57 -8.99 -16.96
C ARG A 66 -5.08 -10.40 -17.25
N PRO A 67 -5.94 -11.43 -17.11
CA PRO A 67 -5.57 -12.80 -17.42
C PRO A 67 -4.81 -12.97 -18.74
N GLU A 68 -5.25 -12.29 -19.80
CA GLU A 68 -4.63 -12.33 -21.12
C GLU A 68 -3.31 -11.56 -21.22
N THR A 69 -3.09 -10.51 -20.40
CA THR A 69 -1.86 -9.70 -20.46
C THR A 69 -0.73 -10.30 -19.63
N ILE A 70 -1.08 -10.98 -18.53
CA ILE A 70 -0.10 -11.58 -17.62
C ILE A 70 -0.12 -13.11 -17.60
N GLN A 71 -0.99 -13.78 -18.36
CA GLN A 71 -1.10 -15.26 -18.44
C GLN A 71 -1.37 -15.91 -17.07
N VAL A 72 -2.38 -15.41 -16.37
CA VAL A 72 -2.84 -15.91 -15.06
C VAL A 72 -4.37 -16.07 -15.08
N SER A 73 -4.90 -17.16 -14.51
CA SER A 73 -6.35 -17.42 -14.55
C SER A 73 -7.15 -16.38 -13.77
N ARG A 74 -8.36 -16.04 -14.25
CA ARG A 74 -9.31 -15.19 -13.49
C ARG A 74 -9.72 -15.86 -12.18
N TYR A 75 -10.09 -15.06 -11.19
CA TYR A 75 -10.65 -15.54 -9.92
C TYR A 75 -12.07 -15.03 -9.71
N GLN A 76 -12.97 -15.88 -9.20
CA GLN A 76 -14.32 -15.49 -8.80
C GLN A 76 -14.82 -16.38 -7.65
N ASP A 77 -15.37 -15.75 -6.62
CA ASP A 77 -16.10 -16.38 -5.53
C ASP A 77 -17.40 -15.61 -5.21
N GLY A 78 -18.05 -15.89 -4.08
CA GLY A 78 -19.28 -15.22 -3.65
C GLY A 78 -19.12 -13.76 -3.21
N GLU A 79 -17.89 -13.28 -3.04
CA GLU A 79 -17.57 -11.93 -2.55
C GLU A 79 -16.74 -11.10 -3.52
N ARG A 80 -15.96 -11.74 -4.39
CA ARG A 80 -14.93 -11.12 -5.22
C ARG A 80 -14.94 -11.70 -6.63
N THR A 81 -14.77 -10.81 -7.60
CA THR A 81 -14.48 -11.14 -8.98
C THR A 81 -13.22 -10.38 -9.37
N VAL A 82 -12.10 -11.09 -9.53
CA VAL A 82 -10.81 -10.49 -9.89
C VAL A 82 -10.47 -10.90 -11.32
N VAL A 83 -10.91 -10.05 -12.25
CA VAL A 83 -10.69 -10.19 -13.70
C VAL A 83 -9.72 -9.15 -14.24
N ASP A 84 -9.49 -8.08 -13.47
CA ASP A 84 -8.46 -7.09 -13.75
C ASP A 84 -7.99 -6.44 -12.45
N VAL A 85 -6.75 -5.93 -12.46
CA VAL A 85 -6.17 -5.12 -11.37
C VAL A 85 -5.49 -3.90 -11.99
N PRO A 86 -6.06 -2.69 -11.86
CA PRO A 86 -5.40 -1.47 -12.34
C PRO A 86 -4.18 -1.13 -11.49
N VAL A 87 -3.13 -0.66 -12.16
CA VAL A 87 -1.92 -0.10 -11.55
C VAL A 87 -1.97 1.42 -11.74
N LEU A 88 -2.08 2.14 -10.63
CA LEU A 88 -2.24 3.58 -10.60
C LEU A 88 -1.00 4.25 -10.00
N GLU A 89 -0.63 5.38 -10.56
CA GLU A 89 0.29 6.35 -9.96
C GLU A 89 -0.51 7.60 -9.59
N ALA A 90 -0.51 7.96 -8.30
CA ALA A 90 -1.16 9.17 -7.79
C ALA A 90 -0.11 10.10 -7.17
N PHE A 91 -0.06 11.33 -7.67
CA PHE A 91 0.82 12.37 -7.16
C PHE A 91 0.05 13.19 -6.14
N LEU A 92 0.51 13.22 -4.90
CA LEU A 92 -0.15 13.96 -3.83
C LEU A 92 0.34 15.41 -3.77
N ALA A 93 -0.55 16.31 -3.38
CA ALA A 93 -0.24 17.74 -3.26
C ALA A 93 0.62 18.03 -2.02
N ASP A 94 1.47 19.05 -2.10
CA ASP A 94 2.39 19.55 -1.06
C ASP A 94 1.76 19.68 0.33
N LYS A 95 0.52 20.12 0.37
CA LYS A 95 -0.21 20.42 1.62
C LYS A 95 -0.91 19.19 2.22
N THR A 96 -0.69 17.99 1.68
CA THR A 96 -1.34 16.76 2.17
C THR A 96 -0.64 16.27 3.43
N SER A 97 -1.36 16.29 4.55
CA SER A 97 -0.85 15.85 5.86
C SER A 97 -0.52 14.36 5.87
N ALA A 98 0.33 13.90 6.80
CA ALA A 98 0.68 12.48 6.91
C ALA A 98 -0.55 11.57 7.12
N SER A 99 -1.52 11.98 7.94
CA SER A 99 -2.78 11.25 8.14
C SER A 99 -3.65 11.23 6.89
N ASP A 100 -3.69 12.34 6.15
CA ASP A 100 -4.45 12.42 4.91
C ASP A 100 -3.86 11.54 3.80
N ARG A 101 -2.53 11.34 3.77
CA ARG A 101 -1.87 10.47 2.77
C ARG A 101 -2.43 9.05 2.82
N THR A 102 -2.51 8.45 4.00
CA THR A 102 -3.08 7.10 4.19
C THR A 102 -4.57 7.10 3.85
N ARG A 103 -5.33 8.10 4.33
CA ARG A 103 -6.77 8.18 4.07
C ARG A 103 -7.09 8.32 2.58
N VAL A 104 -6.35 9.13 1.85
CA VAL A 104 -6.49 9.29 0.39
C VAL A 104 -6.23 7.97 -0.32
N ALA A 105 -5.18 7.25 0.07
CA ALA A 105 -4.87 5.95 -0.50
C ALA A 105 -5.99 4.92 -0.26
N GLU A 106 -6.57 4.87 0.95
CA GLU A 106 -7.75 4.05 1.25
C GLU A 106 -8.95 4.44 0.39
N LEU A 107 -9.22 5.74 0.22
CA LEU A 107 -10.33 6.22 -0.59
C LEU A 107 -10.19 5.84 -2.07
N VAL A 108 -8.96 5.85 -2.61
CA VAL A 108 -8.70 5.34 -3.97
C VAL A 108 -9.07 3.86 -4.07
N HIS A 109 -8.64 3.02 -3.12
CA HIS A 109 -9.03 1.60 -3.09
C HIS A 109 -10.54 1.40 -2.98
N ARG A 110 -11.22 2.20 -2.13
CA ARG A 110 -12.68 2.13 -1.95
C ARG A 110 -13.46 2.62 -3.17
N SER A 111 -12.88 3.49 -3.99
CA SER A 111 -13.52 4.05 -5.20
C SER A 111 -13.72 3.03 -6.31
N MET A 112 -13.17 1.82 -6.17
CA MET A 112 -13.25 0.76 -7.16
C MET A 112 -13.70 -0.55 -6.51
N ALA A 113 -14.70 -1.22 -7.08
CA ALA A 113 -15.16 -2.56 -6.68
C ALA A 113 -14.21 -3.69 -7.14
N LYS A 114 -12.91 -3.47 -7.03
CA LYS A 114 -11.84 -4.39 -7.45
C LYS A 114 -10.54 -4.06 -6.74
N PRO A 115 -9.59 -5.00 -6.64
CA PRO A 115 -8.26 -4.72 -6.11
C PRO A 115 -7.53 -3.69 -6.98
N VAL A 116 -6.75 -2.81 -6.36
CA VAL A 116 -5.94 -1.79 -7.03
C VAL A 116 -4.50 -1.90 -6.53
N VAL A 117 -3.54 -1.65 -7.43
CA VAL A 117 -2.15 -1.37 -7.03
C VAL A 117 -1.92 0.13 -7.15
N LEU A 118 -1.65 0.80 -6.03
CA LEU A 118 -1.49 2.24 -6.00
C LEU A 118 -0.07 2.64 -5.58
N PHE A 119 0.62 3.37 -6.44
CA PHE A 119 1.84 4.08 -6.13
C PHE A 119 1.50 5.54 -5.81
N ALA A 120 1.70 5.94 -4.56
CA ALA A 120 1.48 7.30 -4.09
C ALA A 120 2.82 8.05 -4.05
N HIS A 121 2.97 9.03 -4.93
CA HIS A 121 4.15 9.90 -5.00
C HIS A 121 3.93 11.11 -4.11
N MET A 122 4.83 11.27 -3.14
CA MET A 122 4.80 12.37 -2.19
C MET A 122 5.66 13.54 -2.68
N PRO A 123 5.29 14.78 -2.32
CA PRO A 123 6.08 15.99 -2.61
C PRO A 123 7.52 15.95 -2.11
N ASP A 124 7.78 15.19 -1.04
CA ASP A 124 9.11 14.99 -0.45
C ASP A 124 9.97 13.98 -1.22
N GLY A 125 9.51 13.51 -2.39
CA GLY A 125 10.20 12.55 -3.24
C GLY A 125 10.01 11.09 -2.81
N ILE A 126 9.31 10.82 -1.71
CA ILE A 126 9.02 9.46 -1.28
C ILE A 126 7.89 8.89 -2.14
N THR A 127 8.11 7.70 -2.69
CA THR A 127 7.04 6.92 -3.33
C THR A 127 6.64 5.78 -2.40
N ALA A 128 5.36 5.68 -2.09
CA ALA A 128 4.79 4.61 -1.28
C ALA A 128 3.90 3.69 -2.12
N LEU A 129 4.07 2.39 -1.95
CA LEU A 129 3.17 1.37 -2.49
C LEU A 129 2.02 1.15 -1.51
N SER A 130 0.79 1.32 -1.98
CA SER A 130 -0.44 1.13 -1.24
C SER A 130 -1.25 -0.01 -1.87
N LEU A 131 -1.58 -1.00 -1.04
CA LEU A 131 -2.35 -2.18 -1.44
C LEU A 131 -3.45 -2.43 -0.42
N ALA A 132 -4.60 -2.94 -0.87
CA ALA A 132 -5.73 -3.24 -0.01
C ALA A 132 -6.37 -4.56 -0.40
N LEU A 133 -6.51 -5.46 0.58
CA LEU A 133 -7.47 -6.55 0.47
C LEU A 133 -8.86 -5.95 0.67
N SER A 134 -9.73 -6.12 -0.32
CA SER A 134 -11.07 -5.57 -0.28
C SER A 134 -12.10 -6.54 -0.87
N HIS A 135 -13.37 -6.26 -0.60
CA HIS A 135 -14.51 -6.91 -1.23
C HIS A 135 -15.52 -5.86 -1.68
N VAL A 136 -16.42 -6.27 -2.59
CA VAL A 136 -17.46 -5.38 -3.12
C VAL A 136 -18.39 -4.94 -1.98
N SER A 137 -18.63 -3.64 -1.89
CA SER A 137 -19.56 -3.10 -0.90
C SER A 137 -20.98 -3.60 -1.17
N ARG A 138 -21.60 -4.22 -0.16
CA ARG A 138 -23.01 -4.68 -0.24
C ARG A 138 -24.01 -3.57 0.04
N THR A 139 -23.57 -2.48 0.67
CA THR A 139 -24.41 -1.31 0.98
C THR A 139 -24.43 -0.29 -0.16
N ASP A 140 -23.51 -0.41 -1.13
CA ASP A 140 -23.53 0.37 -2.36
C ASP A 140 -24.48 -0.28 -3.37
N PRO A 141 -25.61 0.36 -3.72
CA PRO A 141 -26.60 -0.21 -4.65
C PRO A 141 -26.03 -0.41 -6.05
N THR A 142 -24.99 0.35 -6.43
CA THR A 142 -24.35 0.23 -7.74
C THR A 142 -23.27 -0.84 -7.78
N ARG A 143 -22.84 -1.35 -6.61
CA ARG A 143 -21.71 -2.27 -6.45
C ARG A 143 -20.43 -1.76 -7.13
N SER A 144 -20.22 -0.44 -7.13
CA SER A 144 -19.08 0.22 -7.76
C SER A 144 -17.94 0.51 -6.79
N THR A 145 -18.19 0.39 -5.48
CA THR A 145 -17.23 0.62 -4.40
C THR A 145 -16.81 -0.67 -3.69
N SER A 146 -15.73 -0.56 -2.92
CA SER A 146 -15.22 -1.65 -2.08
C SER A 146 -15.16 -1.29 -0.59
N VAL A 147 -15.19 -2.32 0.24
CA VAL A 147 -14.86 -2.25 1.67
C VAL A 147 -13.47 -2.85 1.85
N ILE A 148 -12.61 -2.14 2.58
CA ILE A 148 -11.24 -2.59 2.87
C ILE A 148 -11.27 -3.54 4.07
N ASP A 149 -10.72 -4.73 3.89
CA ASP A 149 -10.51 -5.75 4.92
C ASP A 149 -9.14 -5.56 5.60
N ALA A 150 -8.11 -5.28 4.80
CA ALA A 150 -6.76 -4.99 5.26
C ALA A 150 -6.07 -4.03 4.29
N HIS A 151 -5.31 -3.06 4.80
CA HIS A 151 -4.59 -2.07 4.00
C HIS A 151 -3.15 -1.94 4.48
N VAL A 152 -2.23 -1.89 3.52
CA VAL A 152 -0.82 -1.65 3.79
C VAL A 152 -0.31 -0.54 2.88
N MET A 153 0.51 0.34 3.44
CA MET A 153 1.21 1.40 2.73
C MET A 153 2.67 1.40 3.15
N VAL A 154 3.57 1.08 2.22
CA VAL A 154 5.01 0.92 2.49
C VAL A 154 5.85 1.80 1.57
N PRO A 155 6.97 2.39 2.03
CA PRO A 155 7.91 3.08 1.15
C PRO A 155 8.54 2.10 0.16
N THR A 156 8.49 2.41 -1.14
CA THR A 156 9.06 1.57 -2.21
C THR A 156 10.56 1.36 -2.08
N LYS A 157 11.29 2.37 -1.58
CA LYS A 157 12.75 2.31 -1.35
C LYS A 157 13.17 1.21 -0.37
N GLY A 158 12.28 0.78 0.53
CA GLY A 158 12.57 -0.27 1.51
C GLY A 158 12.35 -1.69 1.00
N ILE A 159 11.80 -1.85 -0.20
CA ILE A 159 11.41 -3.14 -0.75
C ILE A 159 12.61 -3.77 -1.45
N GLU A 160 12.89 -5.05 -1.17
CA GLU A 160 13.96 -5.80 -1.81
C GLU A 160 13.79 -5.77 -3.35
N PRO A 161 14.85 -5.42 -4.12
CA PRO A 161 14.77 -5.29 -5.56
C PRO A 161 14.25 -6.56 -6.24
N GLY A 162 13.27 -6.37 -7.12
CA GLY A 162 12.65 -7.45 -7.87
C GLY A 162 11.82 -8.43 -7.05
N ALA A 163 11.56 -8.19 -5.77
CA ALA A 163 10.67 -9.03 -4.97
C ALA A 163 9.21 -8.93 -5.41
N LEU A 164 8.81 -7.81 -6.03
CA LEU A 164 7.44 -7.57 -6.50
C LEU A 164 7.23 -7.89 -7.99
N HIS A 165 8.22 -8.45 -8.67
CA HIS A 165 8.06 -8.84 -10.08
C HIS A 165 6.96 -9.90 -10.21
N LEU A 166 6.02 -9.68 -11.13
CA LEU A 166 4.83 -10.53 -11.28
C LEU A 166 5.12 -12.00 -11.64
N ASP A 167 6.31 -12.31 -12.15
CA ASP A 167 6.76 -13.66 -12.48
C ASP A 167 7.27 -14.44 -11.24
N ARG A 168 7.55 -13.76 -10.13
CA ARG A 168 8.04 -14.34 -8.86
C ARG A 168 6.96 -14.53 -7.80
N LEU A 169 5.76 -14.00 -8.06
CA LEU A 169 4.61 -14.12 -7.17
C LEU A 169 3.83 -15.41 -7.44
N ASP A 170 2.89 -15.75 -6.56
CA ASP A 170 1.93 -16.84 -6.76
C ASP A 170 1.02 -16.56 -7.96
N ARG A 171 1.18 -17.37 -9.02
CA ARG A 171 0.47 -17.20 -10.29
C ARG A 171 -0.67 -18.19 -10.49
N THR A 172 -1.17 -18.81 -9.41
CA THR A 172 -2.29 -19.77 -9.45
C THR A 172 -3.52 -19.15 -10.10
N ASP A 173 -3.90 -17.95 -9.64
CA ASP A 173 -4.96 -17.12 -10.20
C ASP A 173 -4.75 -15.65 -9.83
N MET A 174 -5.57 -14.75 -10.38
CA MET A 174 -5.47 -13.30 -10.17
C MET A 174 -5.55 -12.88 -8.69
N TRP A 175 -6.26 -13.64 -7.86
CA TRP A 175 -6.40 -13.33 -6.44
C TRP A 175 -5.25 -13.87 -5.60
N ALA A 176 -4.74 -15.06 -5.93
CA ALA A 176 -3.50 -15.59 -5.37
C ALA A 176 -2.34 -14.62 -5.63
N LEU A 177 -2.21 -14.13 -6.87
CA LEU A 177 -1.20 -13.14 -7.27
C LEU A 177 -1.31 -11.84 -6.48
N TYR A 178 -2.53 -11.29 -6.37
CA TYR A 178 -2.72 -10.04 -5.62
C TYR A 178 -2.44 -10.20 -4.13
N ARG A 179 -2.86 -11.32 -3.53
CA ARG A 179 -2.58 -11.61 -2.11
C ARG A 179 -1.10 -11.79 -1.85
N ASP A 180 -0.39 -12.46 -2.75
CA ASP A 180 1.05 -12.63 -2.60
C ASP A 180 1.81 -11.31 -2.79
N LEU A 181 1.36 -10.45 -3.71
CA LEU A 181 1.87 -9.08 -3.82
C LEU A 181 1.70 -8.30 -2.50
N VAL A 182 0.51 -8.35 -1.90
CA VAL A 182 0.21 -7.71 -0.61
C VAL A 182 1.11 -8.24 0.50
N ARG A 183 1.23 -9.56 0.61
CA ARG A 183 2.09 -10.22 1.60
C ARG A 183 3.55 -9.80 1.45
N THR A 184 4.06 -9.89 0.23
CA THR A 184 5.45 -9.59 -0.10
C THR A 184 5.77 -8.12 0.17
N ALA A 185 4.87 -7.20 -0.20
CA ALA A 185 5.03 -5.77 0.11
C ALA A 185 5.00 -5.50 1.62
N ALA A 186 4.10 -6.14 2.38
CA ALA A 186 4.04 -5.99 3.84
C ALA A 186 5.33 -6.44 4.54
N ALA A 187 6.01 -7.43 3.96
CA ALA A 187 7.31 -7.95 4.40
C ALA A 187 8.53 -7.28 3.74
N ASP A 188 8.37 -6.10 3.13
CA ASP A 188 9.46 -5.36 2.47
C ASP A 188 10.20 -6.18 1.38
N GLY A 189 9.55 -7.16 0.75
CA GLY A 189 10.16 -8.05 -0.22
C GLY A 189 11.06 -9.14 0.38
N ARG A 190 11.12 -9.24 1.70
CA ARG A 190 11.81 -10.31 2.44
C ARG A 190 10.86 -11.49 2.63
N PRO A 191 11.37 -12.71 2.83
CA PRO A 191 10.50 -13.87 2.89
C PRO A 191 9.52 -13.71 4.05
N ALA A 192 8.27 -13.42 3.74
CA ALA A 192 7.16 -13.90 4.54
C ALA A 192 6.97 -15.36 4.16
N GLY A 193 7.02 -16.26 5.15
CA GLY A 193 6.69 -17.67 4.93
C GLY A 193 5.43 -17.81 4.09
N THR A 194 5.42 -18.75 3.15
CA THR A 194 4.30 -18.93 2.22
C THR A 194 3.00 -19.28 2.94
N ALA A 195 3.10 -19.80 4.18
CA ALA A 195 1.98 -20.05 5.08
C ALA A 195 1.37 -18.77 5.68
N LEU A 196 2.11 -17.65 5.75
CA LEU A 196 1.62 -16.40 6.29
C LEU A 196 0.57 -15.81 5.34
N ARG A 197 -0.66 -15.62 5.82
CA ARG A 197 -1.73 -15.03 5.02
C ARG A 197 -1.47 -13.55 4.82
N ALA A 198 -1.88 -13.02 3.68
CA ALA A 198 -1.70 -11.60 3.34
C ALA A 198 -2.30 -10.64 4.38
N ALA A 199 -3.49 -10.95 4.93
CA ALA A 199 -4.11 -10.15 5.99
C ALA A 199 -3.29 -10.14 7.29
N ASP A 200 -2.72 -11.28 7.65
CA ASP A 200 -1.88 -11.41 8.85
C ASP A 200 -0.55 -10.66 8.66
N ALA A 201 0.06 -10.73 7.48
CA ALA A 201 1.25 -9.95 7.13
C ALA A 201 0.99 -8.44 7.24
N VAL A 202 -0.17 -7.97 6.75
CA VAL A 202 -0.60 -6.57 6.89
C VAL A 202 -0.76 -6.18 8.37
N ALA A 203 -1.40 -7.02 9.17
CA ALA A 203 -1.60 -6.78 10.60
C ALA A 203 -0.25 -6.72 11.36
N LEU A 204 0.68 -7.63 11.06
CA LEU A 204 2.04 -7.64 11.60
C LEU A 204 2.81 -6.37 11.20
N ARG A 205 2.73 -5.95 9.94
CA ARG A 205 3.37 -4.73 9.46
C ARG A 205 2.84 -3.48 10.16
N ARG A 206 1.51 -3.38 10.33
CA ARG A 206 0.90 -2.27 11.08
C ARG A 206 1.40 -2.25 12.52
N ARG A 207 1.37 -3.40 13.20
CA ARG A 207 1.87 -3.55 14.57
C ARG A 207 3.35 -3.16 14.68
N LEU A 208 4.18 -3.56 13.72
CA LEU A 208 5.60 -3.20 13.67
C LEU A 208 5.77 -1.67 13.59
N THR A 209 5.01 -1.02 12.71
CA THR A 209 5.05 0.44 12.52
C THR A 209 4.64 1.19 13.79
N ASP A 210 3.58 0.71 14.46
CA ASP A 210 3.09 1.30 15.72
C ASP A 210 4.15 1.16 16.84
N LEU A 211 4.72 -0.04 17.00
CA LEU A 211 5.76 -0.30 18.00
C LEU A 211 7.04 0.50 17.75
N GLU A 212 7.47 0.63 16.49
CA GLU A 212 8.65 1.42 16.12
C GLU A 212 8.43 2.92 16.42
N SER A 213 7.23 3.43 16.13
CA SER A 213 6.85 4.81 16.45
C SER A 213 6.81 5.08 17.96
N GLU A 214 6.28 4.13 18.73
CA GLU A 214 6.28 4.19 20.19
C GLU A 214 7.71 4.15 20.76
N LEU A 215 8.56 3.24 20.25
CA LEU A 215 9.96 3.15 20.66
C LEU A 215 10.71 4.47 20.43
N ILE A 216 10.51 5.12 19.28
CA ILE A 216 11.10 6.44 18.99
C ILE A 216 10.67 7.46 20.05
N THR A 217 9.39 7.48 20.40
CA THR A 217 8.82 8.38 21.40
C THR A 217 9.41 8.12 22.79
N VAL A 218 9.39 6.88 23.26
CA VAL A 218 9.91 6.49 24.58
C VAL A 218 11.42 6.78 24.69
N VAL A 219 12.20 6.48 23.64
CA VAL A 219 13.65 6.77 23.63
C VAL A 219 13.93 8.27 23.68
N ARG A 220 13.14 9.09 22.96
CA ARG A 220 13.26 10.55 23.01
C ARG A 220 12.93 11.07 24.41
N ASP A 221 11.89 10.56 25.04
CA ASP A 221 11.42 11.02 26.34
C ASP A 221 12.38 10.57 27.46
N ALA A 222 12.99 9.38 27.34
CA ALA A 222 14.04 8.91 28.25
C ALA A 222 15.26 9.85 28.28
N LYS A 223 15.64 10.41 27.12
CA LYS A 223 16.73 11.41 27.01
C LYS A 223 16.38 12.73 27.70
N ARG A 224 15.09 13.03 27.88
CA ARG A 224 14.57 14.29 28.46
C ARG A 224 14.08 14.13 29.92
N ALA A 225 14.22 12.94 30.50
CA ALA A 225 13.72 12.63 31.84
C ALA A 225 14.39 13.52 32.91
N ARG A 226 13.59 14.04 33.85
CA ARG A 226 14.05 15.02 34.86
C ARG A 226 14.63 14.37 36.12
N ASN A 227 14.34 13.09 36.36
CA ASN A 227 14.86 12.34 37.48
C ASN A 227 15.27 10.91 37.07
N GLN A 228 16.09 10.29 37.93
CA GLN A 228 16.69 8.99 37.65
C GLN A 228 15.64 7.87 37.55
N GLN A 229 14.60 7.90 38.37
CA GLN A 229 13.55 6.87 38.38
C GLN A 229 12.78 6.86 37.06
N GLN A 230 12.28 8.02 36.61
CA GLN A 230 11.59 8.18 35.33
C GLN A 230 12.46 7.71 34.16
N ARG A 231 13.77 7.99 34.20
CA ARG A 231 14.72 7.53 33.18
C ARG A 231 14.86 6.01 33.17
N ILE A 232 14.90 5.37 34.34
CA ILE A 232 14.94 3.90 34.46
C ILE A 232 13.66 3.30 33.88
N ASP A 233 12.49 3.82 34.25
CA ASP A 233 11.18 3.32 33.80
C ASP A 233 11.04 3.39 32.27
N LEU A 234 11.38 4.53 31.66
CA LEU A 234 11.34 4.71 30.21
C LEU A 234 12.34 3.79 29.47
N ASN A 235 13.51 3.56 30.04
CA ASN A 235 14.48 2.62 29.46
C ASN A 235 14.00 1.15 29.54
N MET A 236 13.32 0.77 30.62
CA MET A 236 12.69 -0.55 30.73
C MET A 236 11.58 -0.71 29.67
N ALA A 237 10.71 0.28 29.51
CA ALA A 237 9.68 0.28 28.46
C ALA A 237 10.30 0.15 27.05
N ALA A 238 11.37 0.91 26.76
CA ALA A 238 12.09 0.80 25.50
C ALA A 238 12.68 -0.60 25.26
N ARG A 239 13.13 -1.30 26.32
CA ARG A 239 13.63 -2.69 26.21
C ARG A 239 12.50 -3.66 25.88
N THR A 240 11.33 -3.50 26.50
CA THR A 240 10.13 -4.30 26.20
C THR A 240 9.70 -4.10 24.74
N LEU A 241 9.59 -2.85 24.28
CA LEU A 241 9.23 -2.53 22.89
C LEU A 241 10.21 -3.14 21.89
N ARG A 242 11.53 -3.06 22.13
CA ARG A 242 12.53 -3.71 21.27
C ARG A 242 12.35 -5.23 21.18
N THR A 243 11.99 -5.87 22.28
CA THR A 243 11.74 -7.32 22.32
C THR A 243 10.50 -7.67 21.50
N GLN A 244 9.42 -6.90 21.64
CA GLN A 244 8.19 -7.08 20.86
C GLN A 244 8.42 -6.84 19.37
N ILE A 245 9.18 -5.79 19.01
CA ILE A 245 9.62 -5.53 17.63
C ILE A 245 10.39 -6.72 17.08
N GLY A 246 11.34 -7.27 17.85
CA GLY A 246 12.11 -8.46 17.45
C GLY A 246 11.22 -9.65 17.14
N HIS A 247 10.22 -9.92 17.98
CA HIS A 247 9.27 -11.00 17.77
C HIS A 247 8.41 -10.80 16.50
N VAL A 248 7.85 -9.60 16.32
CA VAL A 248 7.03 -9.28 15.14
C VAL A 248 7.86 -9.37 13.86
N ARG A 249 9.10 -8.87 13.87
CA ARG A 249 10.02 -8.99 12.73
C ARG A 249 10.36 -10.45 12.43
N GLY A 250 10.58 -11.27 13.45
CA GLY A 250 10.77 -12.72 13.30
C GLY A 250 9.60 -13.32 12.54
N THR A 251 8.37 -13.14 13.01
CA THR A 251 7.20 -13.69 12.31
C THR A 251 6.99 -13.12 10.91
N LEU A 252 7.21 -11.82 10.70
CA LEU A 252 6.95 -11.16 9.42
C LEU A 252 8.00 -11.48 8.34
N TYR A 253 9.24 -11.74 8.74
CA TYR A 253 10.38 -11.92 7.81
C TYR A 253 11.00 -13.32 7.87
N SER A 254 10.44 -14.27 8.63
CA SER A 254 10.86 -15.67 8.62
C SER A 254 10.38 -16.38 7.35
N ALA A 255 11.29 -17.15 6.75
CA ALA A 255 10.95 -18.09 5.69
C ALA A 255 10.27 -19.35 6.26
N ASP A 256 9.57 -20.11 5.41
CA ASP A 256 9.08 -21.43 5.82
C ASP A 256 10.29 -22.33 6.14
N GLY A 257 10.44 -22.73 7.41
CA GLY A 257 11.54 -23.59 7.88
C GLY A 257 12.21 -23.14 9.19
N ASP A 258 12.05 -21.89 9.61
CA ASP A 258 12.68 -21.36 10.85
C ASP A 258 11.91 -21.71 12.15
N HIS A 259 10.81 -22.46 12.05
CA HIS A 259 9.99 -22.88 13.20
C HIS A 259 10.20 -24.34 13.63
N ASP A 260 11.11 -25.08 12.99
CA ASP A 260 11.37 -26.50 13.32
C ASP A 260 12.69 -26.74 14.08
N THR A 261 13.26 -25.70 14.69
CA THR A 261 14.39 -25.85 15.63
C THR A 261 14.19 -24.97 16.88
N ALA A 262 13.38 -25.46 17.81
CA ALA A 262 13.49 -25.13 19.23
C ALA A 262 12.95 -26.29 20.08
#